data_AF-A0A8C5YII7-F1
#
_entry.id   AF-A0A8C5YII7-F1
#
_cell.length_a   1.000
_cell.length_b   1.000
_cell.length_c   1.000
_cell.angle_alpha   90.00
_cell.angle_beta   90.00
_cell.angle_gamma   90.00
#
_symmetry.space_group_name_H-M   'P 1'
#
loop_
_entity.id
_entity.type
_entity.pdbx_description
1 polymer ?
#
loop_
_entity_poly.entity_id
_entity_poly.type
_entity_poly.pdbx_seq_one_letter_code
_entity_poly.pdbx_strand_id
1 'polypeptide(L)'
;MMNTKGKRRGTRYMFSRPFRKHTLVPLATYMRIYKKGNIVDIKGMGTVQKGMPHKCYHGKTGRVYNITQHAVGIDVNKQAKGKILANSINVHIEHIKHSKSRDSFLKRVKENDQKKKEAKERYLASTEVLACSTQRRHTL
;
A
#
# COMPACT_ATOMS: atom_id res chain seq x y z
N MET A 1 26.59 17.56 27.37
CA MET A 1 26.36 16.11 27.57
C MET A 1 26.26 15.40 26.22
N MET A 2 27.08 14.39 25.94
CA MET A 2 27.07 13.69 24.65
C MET A 2 26.05 12.56 24.63
N ASN A 3 25.17 12.59 23.64
CA ASN A 3 24.12 11.61 23.46
C ASN A 3 24.64 10.51 22.53
N THR A 4 24.62 9.23 22.96
CA THR A 4 25.11 8.10 22.14
C THR A 4 24.39 8.06 20.77
N LYS A 5 25.10 7.79 19.67
CA LYS A 5 24.55 7.84 18.30
C LYS A 5 24.45 6.46 17.63
N GLY A 6 24.24 5.40 18.43
CA GLY A 6 24.13 4.05 17.91
C GLY A 6 22.91 3.80 17.01
N LYS A 7 23.06 2.93 16.00
CA LYS A 7 22.03 2.55 15.01
C LYS A 7 20.69 2.12 15.64
N ARG A 8 20.75 1.48 16.82
CA ARG A 8 19.59 0.97 17.57
C ARG A 8 19.38 1.66 18.92
N ARG A 9 19.88 2.88 19.11
CA ARG A 9 19.60 3.62 20.34
C ARG A 9 18.11 3.93 20.47
N GLY A 10 17.55 3.67 21.65
CA GLY A 10 16.16 4.01 21.99
C GLY A 10 15.12 3.11 21.32
N THR A 11 15.51 1.93 20.85
CA THR A 11 14.59 1.04 20.11
C THR A 11 14.07 -0.14 20.94
N ARG A 12 14.21 -0.10 22.28
CA ARG A 12 13.80 -1.19 23.20
C ARG A 12 12.40 -1.72 22.90
N TYR A 13 11.43 -0.81 22.76
CA TYR A 13 10.03 -1.16 22.50
C TYR A 13 9.64 -1.10 21.00
N MET A 14 10.42 -0.40 20.17
CA MET A 14 10.07 -0.20 18.76
C MET A 14 10.17 -1.48 17.93
N PHE A 15 11.21 -2.28 18.20
CA PHE A 15 11.50 -3.53 17.50
C PHE A 15 11.19 -4.78 18.33
N SER A 16 10.71 -4.61 19.56
CA SER A 16 10.27 -5.74 20.38
C SER A 16 9.05 -6.40 19.74
N ARG A 17 8.92 -7.71 19.98
CA ARG A 17 7.75 -8.46 19.56
C ARG A 17 6.69 -8.42 20.66
N PRO A 18 5.41 -8.34 20.28
CA PRO A 18 4.35 -8.36 21.26
C PRO A 18 4.26 -9.73 21.93
N PHE A 19 3.62 -9.76 23.09
CA PHE A 19 3.41 -10.97 23.88
C PHE A 19 2.83 -12.10 23.03
N ARG A 20 3.31 -13.33 23.28
CA ARG A 20 2.95 -14.57 22.55
C ARG A 20 3.28 -14.58 21.05
N LYS A 21 4.08 -13.64 20.55
CA LYS A 21 4.54 -13.64 19.15
C LYS A 21 6.04 -13.80 19.01
N HIS A 22 6.78 -14.27 20.01
CA HIS A 22 8.26 -14.33 19.99
C HIS A 22 8.85 -15.38 19.03
N THR A 23 8.03 -16.29 18.52
CA THR A 23 8.43 -17.38 17.64
C THR A 23 8.93 -16.91 16.26
N LEU A 24 9.36 -17.89 15.46
CA LEU A 24 9.77 -17.71 14.07
C LEU A 24 8.67 -17.03 13.24
N VAL A 25 9.10 -16.33 12.20
CA VAL A 25 8.20 -15.65 11.26
C VAL A 25 7.45 -16.71 10.45
N PRO A 26 6.10 -16.61 10.33
CA PRO A 26 5.34 -17.60 9.57
C PRO A 26 5.70 -17.56 8.09
N LEU A 27 5.69 -18.73 7.44
CA LEU A 27 6.04 -18.92 6.03
C LEU A 27 5.21 -18.03 5.08
N ALA A 28 3.97 -17.72 5.47
CA ALA A 28 3.10 -16.81 4.73
C ALA A 28 3.69 -15.40 4.54
N THR A 29 4.66 -14.97 5.35
CA THR A 29 5.32 -13.68 5.17
C THR A 29 6.29 -13.72 3.99
N TYR A 30 7.02 -14.82 3.83
CA TYR A 30 8.00 -14.99 2.75
C TYR A 30 7.33 -15.23 1.40
N MET A 31 6.21 -15.97 1.39
CA MET A 31 5.46 -16.27 0.16
C MET A 31 4.65 -15.08 -0.39
N ARG A 32 4.67 -13.92 0.29
CA ARG A 32 3.95 -12.73 -0.19
C ARG A 32 4.63 -12.15 -1.42
N ILE A 33 3.88 -12.09 -2.51
CA ILE A 33 4.31 -11.48 -3.76
C ILE A 33 4.19 -9.96 -3.64
N TYR A 34 5.26 -9.26 -4.03
CA TYR A 34 5.29 -7.80 -4.17
C TYR A 34 5.47 -7.46 -5.65
N LYS A 35 4.85 -6.36 -6.08
CA LYS A 35 5.01 -5.80 -7.43
C LYS A 35 5.49 -4.35 -7.31
N LYS A 36 6.19 -3.88 -8.35
CA LYS A 36 6.58 -2.46 -8.44
C LYS A 36 5.33 -1.59 -8.41
N GLY A 37 5.38 -0.47 -7.69
CA GLY A 37 4.24 0.43 -7.48
C GLY A 37 3.28 0.03 -6.35
N ASN A 38 3.43 -1.15 -5.73
CA ASN A 38 2.63 -1.50 -4.56
C ASN A 38 2.91 -0.54 -3.40
N ILE A 39 1.87 -0.26 -2.61
CA ILE A 39 1.98 0.54 -1.39
C ILE A 39 2.23 -0.40 -0.22
N VAL A 40 3.33 -0.15 0.49
CA VAL A 40 3.82 -1.05 1.54
C VAL A 40 4.17 -0.28 2.80
N ASP A 41 3.95 -0.92 3.94
CA ASP A 41 4.28 -0.41 5.26
C ASP A 41 5.55 -1.08 5.78
N ILE A 42 6.48 -0.27 6.29
CA ILE A 42 7.74 -0.75 6.86
C ILE A 42 7.55 -0.98 8.36
N LYS A 43 7.69 -2.22 8.80
CA LYS A 43 7.63 -2.61 10.21
C LYS A 43 8.76 -3.58 10.55
N GLY A 44 9.82 -3.06 11.15
CA GLY A 44 10.92 -3.88 11.66
C GLY A 44 10.47 -4.80 12.80
N MET A 45 10.94 -6.04 12.79
CA MET A 45 10.73 -7.02 13.86
C MET A 45 12.07 -7.55 14.35
N GLY A 46 12.19 -7.80 15.65
CA GLY A 46 13.47 -8.22 16.26
C GLY A 46 13.90 -9.68 15.99
N THR A 47 13.02 -10.55 15.47
CA THR A 47 13.37 -11.97 15.20
C THR A 47 14.42 -12.10 14.11
N VAL A 48 14.31 -11.29 13.05
CA VAL A 48 15.25 -11.29 11.93
C VAL A 48 16.06 -10.02 12.02
N GLN A 49 17.38 -10.13 12.11
CA GLN A 49 18.26 -8.99 12.28
C GLN A 49 18.78 -8.42 10.95
N LYS A 50 18.88 -9.28 9.92
CA LYS A 50 19.35 -8.93 8.58
C LYS A 50 18.28 -8.12 7.84
N GLY A 51 18.72 -7.17 7.02
CA GLY A 51 17.82 -6.31 6.24
C GLY A 51 16.85 -5.46 7.06
N MET A 52 17.05 -5.33 8.37
CA MET A 52 16.23 -4.49 9.25
C MET A 52 16.34 -3.01 8.89
N PRO A 53 15.21 -2.29 8.85
CA PRO A 53 15.21 -0.86 8.60
C PRO A 53 15.79 -0.07 9.78
N HIS A 54 16.34 1.11 9.50
CA HIS A 54 16.70 2.06 10.55
C HIS A 54 15.43 2.62 11.23
N LYS A 55 15.51 2.96 12.52
CA LYS A 55 14.37 3.39 13.33
C LYS A 55 13.57 4.57 12.74
N CYS A 56 14.21 5.45 11.98
CA CYS A 56 13.54 6.60 11.36
C CYS A 56 12.59 6.24 10.21
N TYR A 57 12.60 5.00 9.73
CA TYR A 57 11.72 4.51 8.67
C TYR A 57 10.64 3.55 9.18
N HIS A 58 10.70 3.19 10.47
CA HIS A 58 9.71 2.33 11.08
C HIS A 58 8.34 3.02 11.10
N GLY A 59 7.30 2.30 10.70
CA GLY A 59 5.93 2.80 10.64
C GLY A 59 5.65 3.73 9.46
N LYS A 60 6.59 3.88 8.51
CA LYS A 60 6.36 4.65 7.30
C LYS A 60 5.80 3.77 6.20
N THR A 61 4.90 4.37 5.43
CA THR A 61 4.39 3.82 4.19
C THR A 61 5.23 4.34 3.03
N GLY A 62 5.49 3.50 2.04
CA GLY A 62 6.22 3.85 0.85
C GLY A 62 5.71 3.09 -0.37
N ARG A 63 6.32 3.37 -1.52
CA ARG A 63 6.04 2.66 -2.77
C ARG A 63 7.22 1.78 -3.15
N VAL A 64 6.93 0.60 -3.67
CA VAL A 64 7.98 -0.31 -4.15
C VAL A 64 8.55 0.22 -5.47
N TYR A 65 9.86 0.53 -5.49
CA TYR A 65 10.56 0.95 -6.71
C TYR A 65 11.24 -0.23 -7.41
N ASN A 66 11.87 -1.11 -6.62
CA ASN A 66 12.57 -2.29 -7.12
C ASN A 66 12.34 -3.51 -6.24
N ILE A 67 12.50 -4.70 -6.81
CA ILE A 67 12.38 -5.98 -6.11
C ILE A 67 13.68 -6.74 -6.38
N THR A 68 14.30 -7.25 -5.32
CA THR A 68 15.50 -8.09 -5.37
C THR A 68 15.15 -9.48 -4.88
N GLN A 69 16.11 -10.42 -4.90
CA GLN A 69 15.88 -11.82 -4.53
C GLN A 69 15.29 -12.01 -3.11
N HIS A 70 15.76 -11.24 -2.13
CA HIS A 70 15.34 -11.39 -0.71
C HIS A 70 14.79 -10.10 -0.09
N ALA A 71 14.89 -8.98 -0.80
CA ALA A 71 14.52 -7.66 -0.29
C ALA A 71 13.71 -6.88 -1.32
N VAL A 72 13.01 -5.87 -0.83
CA VAL A 72 12.24 -4.94 -1.63
C VAL A 72 12.83 -3.54 -1.42
N GLY A 73 13.06 -2.87 -2.53
CA GLY A 73 13.42 -1.47 -2.58
C GLY A 73 12.16 -0.60 -2.45
N ILE A 74 12.13 0.28 -1.44
CA ILE A 74 10.99 1.13 -1.12
C ILE A 74 11.41 2.59 -1.12
N ASP A 75 10.65 3.42 -1.81
CA ASP A 75 10.75 4.87 -1.76
C ASP A 75 9.90 5.40 -0.60
N VAL A 76 10.54 6.11 0.32
CA VAL A 76 9.94 6.59 1.58
C VAL A 76 10.30 8.04 1.81
N ASN A 77 9.30 8.82 2.20
CA ASN A 77 9.50 10.21 2.60
C ASN A 77 10.02 10.29 4.05
N LYS A 78 11.17 10.95 4.23
CA LYS A 78 11.77 11.22 5.53
C LYS A 78 11.76 12.71 5.81
N GLN A 79 11.09 13.09 6.90
CA GLN A 79 11.22 14.42 7.46
C GLN A 79 12.56 14.54 8.21
N ALA A 80 13.35 15.54 7.83
CA ALA A 80 14.60 15.87 8.47
C ALA A 80 14.78 17.39 8.51
N LYS A 81 14.94 17.97 9.71
CA LYS A 81 15.19 19.41 9.90
C LYS A 81 14.23 20.32 9.10
N GLY A 82 12.92 20.01 9.12
CA GLY A 82 11.88 20.79 8.44
C GLY A 82 11.67 20.46 6.96
N LYS A 83 12.55 19.68 6.31
CA LYS A 83 12.42 19.28 4.91
C LYS A 83 11.93 17.85 4.77
N ILE A 84 11.17 17.57 3.70
CA ILE A 84 10.76 16.22 3.32
C ILE A 84 11.72 15.74 2.23
N LEU A 85 12.49 14.70 2.55
CA LEU A 85 13.44 14.07 1.64
C LEU A 85 12.86 12.75 1.16
N ALA A 86 12.87 12.52 -0.15
CA ALA A 86 12.57 11.22 -0.73
C ALA A 86 13.82 10.34 -0.64
N ASN A 87 13.73 9.25 0.12
CA ASN A 87 14.82 8.31 0.29
C ASN A 87 14.40 6.92 -0.18
N SER A 88 15.27 6.26 -0.94
CA SER A 88 15.10 4.86 -1.36
C SER A 88 15.86 3.93 -0.41
N ILE A 89 15.21 2.85 0.04
CA ILE A 89 15.75 1.94 1.06
C ILE A 89 15.50 0.51 0.63
N ASN A 90 16.49 -0.36 0.83
CA ASN A 90 16.33 -1.80 0.64
C ASN A 90 16.02 -2.46 1.97
N VAL A 91 14.86 -3.11 2.05
CA VAL A 91 14.37 -3.75 3.27
C VAL A 91 13.97 -5.19 2.96
N HIS A 92 14.28 -6.08 3.88
CA HIS A 92 13.95 -7.50 3.78
C HIS A 92 12.44 -7.76 3.87
N ILE A 93 11.95 -8.81 3.21
CA ILE A 93 10.52 -9.12 3.04
C ILE A 93 9.81 -9.30 4.41
N GLU A 94 10.51 -9.81 5.41
CA GLU A 94 10.01 -10.05 6.78
C GLU A 94 9.57 -8.76 7.48
N HIS A 95 10.16 -7.63 7.09
CA HIS A 95 9.93 -6.34 7.70
C HIS A 95 8.93 -5.47 6.91
N ILE A 96 8.31 -6.05 5.89
CA ILE A 96 7.40 -5.34 4.99
C ILE A 96 6.00 -5.93 5.11
N LYS A 97 4.99 -5.07 5.05
CA LYS A 97 3.59 -5.45 4.97
C LYS A 97 2.92 -4.74 3.81
N HIS A 98 1.99 -5.41 3.13
CA HIS A 98 1.08 -4.71 2.21
C HIS A 98 0.19 -3.75 2.99
N SER A 99 0.14 -2.50 2.53
CA SER A 99 -0.69 -1.48 3.15
C SER A 99 -2.13 -1.62 2.66
N LYS A 100 -3.09 -1.54 3.59
CA LYS A 100 -4.54 -1.53 3.26
C LYS A 100 -5.09 -0.13 2.99
N SER A 101 -4.24 0.90 3.04
CA SER A 101 -4.63 2.30 2.90
C SER A 101 -5.36 2.61 1.58
N ARG A 102 -5.02 1.90 0.50
CA ARG A 102 -5.58 2.13 -0.84
C ARG A 102 -6.81 1.26 -1.16
N ASP A 103 -7.08 0.23 -0.37
CA ASP A 103 -8.11 -0.77 -0.70
C ASP A 103 -9.52 -0.18 -0.73
N SER A 104 -9.85 0.70 0.23
CA SER A 104 -11.17 1.36 0.29
C SER A 104 -11.38 2.30 -0.91
N PHE A 105 -10.34 3.02 -1.32
CA PHE A 105 -10.39 3.90 -2.48
C PHE A 105 -10.65 3.09 -3.76
N LEU A 106 -9.93 1.99 -3.97
CA LEU A 106 -10.09 1.14 -5.15
C LEU A 106 -11.49 0.52 -5.23
N LYS A 107 -12.06 0.10 -4.09
CA LYS A 107 -13.44 -0.40 -4.03
C LYS A 107 -14.45 0.65 -4.49
N ARG A 108 -14.34 1.89 -3.98
CA ARG A 108 -15.24 2.99 -4.37
C ARG A 108 -15.12 3.36 -5.85
N VAL A 109 -13.91 3.37 -6.41
CA VAL A 109 -13.71 3.63 -7.84
C VAL A 109 -14.45 2.59 -8.67
N LYS A 110 -14.28 1.31 -8.33
CA LYS A 110 -14.96 0.21 -9.02
C LYS A 110 -16.48 0.31 -8.93
N GLU A 111 -17.03 0.60 -7.75
CA GLU A 111 -18.47 0.78 -7.53
C GLU A 111 -19.03 1.96 -8.33
N ASN A 112 -18.29 3.08 -8.36
CA ASN A 112 -18.71 4.27 -9.09
C ASN A 112 -18.66 4.06 -10.61
N ASP A 113 -17.64 3.37 -11.11
CA ASP A 113 -17.52 3.07 -12.54
C ASP A 113 -18.64 2.14 -13.00
N GLN A 114 -19.05 1.17 -12.16
CA GLN A 114 -20.20 0.31 -12.41
C GLN A 114 -21.50 1.12 -12.49
N LYS A 115 -21.76 2.01 -11.52
CA LYS A 115 -22.95 2.88 -11.52
C LYS A 115 -22.98 3.82 -12.74
N LYS A 116 -21.83 4.34 -13.16
CA LYS A 116 -21.73 5.17 -14.37
C LYS A 116 -22.06 4.38 -15.64
N LYS A 117 -21.59 3.13 -15.72
CA LYS A 117 -21.88 2.24 -16.84
C LYS A 117 -23.38 1.93 -16.93
N GLU A 118 -24.00 1.56 -15.81
CA GLU A 118 -25.44 1.32 -15.72
C GLU A 118 -26.27 2.56 -16.06
N ALA A 119 -25.87 3.74 -15.58
CA ALA A 119 -26.53 5.00 -15.93
C ALA A 119 -26.43 5.32 -17.42
N LYS A 120 -25.26 5.06 -18.04
CA LYS A 120 -25.06 5.23 -19.48
C LYS A 120 -25.92 4.26 -20.30
N GLU A 121 -25.98 2.99 -19.90
CA GLU A 121 -26.85 1.98 -20.54
C GLU A 121 -28.33 2.36 -20.43
N ARG A 122 -28.79 2.83 -19.25
CA ARG A 122 -30.16 3.33 -19.06
C ARG A 122 -30.46 4.56 -19.92
N TYR A 123 -29.52 5.50 -20.04
CA TYR A 123 -29.69 6.69 -20.86
C TYR A 123 -29.81 6.33 -22.35
N LEU A 124 -28.94 5.44 -22.85
CA LEU A 124 -29.00 4.93 -24.22
C LEU A 124 -30.34 4.20 -24.48
N ALA A 125 -30.76 3.33 -23.56
CA ALA A 125 -32.06 2.65 -23.67
C ALA A 125 -33.24 3.63 -23.70
N SER A 126 -33.21 4.70 -22.90
CA SER A 126 -34.29 5.72 -22.88
C SER A 126 -34.36 6.55 -24.16
N THR A 127 -33.21 6.82 -24.81
CA THR A 127 -33.15 7.60 -26.05
C THR A 127 -33.59 6.76 -27.26
N GLU A 128 -33.29 5.46 -27.28
CA GLU A 128 -33.79 4.54 -28.31
C GLU A 128 -35.33 4.36 -28.24
N VAL A 129 -35.92 4.32 -27.05
CA VAL A 129 -37.39 4.25 -26.87
C VAL A 129 -38.09 5.52 -27.37
N LEU A 130 -37.51 6.71 -27.14
CA LEU A 130 -38.03 7.99 -27.65
C LEU A 130 -37.92 8.13 -29.19
N ALA A 131 -36.89 7.53 -29.80
CA ALA A 131 -36.73 7.50 -31.25
C ALA A 131 -37.73 6.56 -31.95
N CYS A 132 -38.16 5.49 -31.28
CA CYS A 132 -39.14 4.53 -31.80
C CYS A 132 -40.60 5.04 -31.67
N SER A 133 -40.93 5.79 -30.61
CA SER A 133 -42.28 6.32 -30.40
C SER A 133 -42.67 7.47 -31.33
N THR A 134 -41.69 8.19 -31.88
CA THR A 134 -41.90 9.31 -32.82
C THR A 134 -42.20 8.88 -34.26
N GLN A 135 -42.01 7.61 -34.61
CA GLN A 135 -42.34 7.04 -35.93
C GLN A 135 -43.77 6.47 -36.04
N ARG A 136 -44.51 6.35 -34.93
CA ARG A 136 -45.95 6.01 -34.98
C ARG A 136 -46.77 7.25 -35.33
N ARG A 137 -46.63 7.74 -36.57
CA ARG A 137 -47.66 8.59 -37.18
C ARG A 137 -48.88 7.72 -37.43
N HIS A 138 -49.95 7.96 -36.69
CA HIS A 138 -51.27 7.41 -36.97
C HIS A 138 -51.70 7.85 -38.38
N THR A 139 -51.63 6.95 -39.34
CA THR A 139 -52.36 7.11 -40.61
C THR A 139 -53.85 6.88 -40.32
N LEU A 140 -54.65 7.89 -40.66
CA LEU A 140 -56.12 7.85 -40.68
C LEU A 140 -56.64 6.81 -41.67
#